data_AF-A0A812XJV5-F1
#
_entry.id   AF-A0A812XJV5-F1
#
_cell.length_a   1.000
_cell.length_b   1.000
_cell.length_c   1.000
_cell.angle_alpha   90.00
_cell.angle_beta   90.00
_cell.angle_gamma   90.00
#
_symmetry.space_group_name_H-M   'P 1'
#
loop_
_entity.id
_entity.type
_entity.pdbx_description
1 polymer ?
#
loop_
_entity_poly.entity_id
_entity_poly.type
_entity_poly.pdbx_seq_one_letter_code
_entity_poly.pdbx_strand_id
1 'polypeptide(L)'
;IDLALLLARNSSCKAGSMGCAIADKSGMIIAGHVNGPLWEPNAKRPASDLHAEVNAIGRCARLGRTTEGSSVYVTMPPCKRCFMVLVAAGVRRIVTRKEFMAQDSKDLQLAARRLNIDLMVVSDTPARRERLDKLFQMRKRKHDEDADPPESELL
;
A
#
# COMPACT_ATOMS: atom_id res chain seq x y z
N ILE A 1 4.15 3.76 3.57
CA ILE A 1 2.67 3.79 3.66
C ILE A 1 2.04 4.81 2.69
N ASP A 2 2.62 6.01 2.49
CA ASP A 2 2.07 7.01 1.54
C ASP A 2 1.93 6.50 0.11
N LEU A 3 2.92 5.75 -0.39
CA LEU A 3 2.82 5.12 -1.70
C LEU A 3 1.59 4.20 -1.80
N ALA A 4 1.29 3.40 -0.77
CA ALA A 4 0.11 2.55 -0.75
C ALA A 4 -1.20 3.38 -0.81
N LEU A 5 -1.21 4.56 -0.19
CA LEU A 5 -2.33 5.49 -0.24
C LEU A 5 -2.54 6.10 -1.63
N LEU A 6 -1.44 6.46 -2.30
CA LEU A 6 -1.49 6.93 -3.68
C LEU A 6 -1.96 5.82 -4.61
N LEU A 7 -1.45 4.59 -4.46
CA LEU A 7 -1.89 3.42 -5.23
C LEU A 7 -3.38 3.19 -5.08
N ALA A 8 -3.92 3.24 -3.84
CA ALA A 8 -5.34 3.00 -3.57
C ALA A 8 -6.28 3.92 -4.39
N ARG A 9 -5.84 5.11 -4.79
CA ARG A 9 -6.64 6.02 -5.65
C ARG A 9 -6.95 5.41 -7.02
N ASN A 10 -6.16 4.44 -7.48
CA ASN A 10 -6.36 3.74 -8.75
C ASN A 10 -7.28 2.51 -8.64
N SER A 11 -7.85 2.22 -7.46
CA SER A 11 -8.82 1.13 -7.31
C SER A 11 -10.13 1.45 -8.02
N SER A 12 -10.62 0.51 -8.83
CA SER A 12 -11.94 0.57 -9.47
C SER A 12 -13.09 0.08 -8.59
N CYS A 13 -12.79 -0.56 -7.45
CA CYS A 13 -13.80 -1.12 -6.53
C CYS A 13 -14.52 -0.02 -5.75
N LYS A 14 -15.84 0.11 -5.93
CA LYS A 14 -16.65 1.17 -5.30
C LYS A 14 -16.97 0.92 -3.82
N ALA A 15 -16.85 -0.32 -3.34
CA ALA A 15 -17.13 -0.69 -1.94
C ALA A 15 -15.93 -0.44 -0.99
N GLY A 16 -14.77 -0.05 -1.53
CA GLY A 16 -13.58 0.24 -0.73
C GLY A 16 -12.31 0.19 -1.58
N SER A 17 -11.57 1.30 -1.58
CA SER A 17 -10.29 1.41 -2.29
C SER A 17 -9.12 1.04 -1.39
N MET A 18 -8.38 -0.01 -1.78
CA MET A 18 -7.25 -0.54 -1.03
C MET A 18 -6.00 -0.54 -1.89
N GLY A 19 -4.86 -0.21 -1.27
CA GLY A 19 -3.56 -0.23 -1.89
C GLY A 19 -2.56 -0.98 -1.04
N CYS A 20 -1.64 -1.67 -1.70
CA CYS A 20 -0.56 -2.41 -1.09
C CYS A 20 0.75 -2.11 -1.84
N ALA A 21 1.83 -1.88 -1.09
CA ALA A 21 3.19 -1.79 -1.61
C ALA A 21 4.11 -2.75 -0.84
N ILE A 22 5.00 -3.42 -1.56
CA ILE A 22 5.98 -4.36 -1.00
C ILE A 22 7.37 -3.75 -1.19
N ALA A 23 8.10 -3.63 -0.10
CA ALA A 23 9.51 -3.26 -0.08
C ALA A 23 10.36 -4.48 0.32
N ASP A 24 11.46 -4.72 -0.39
CA ASP A 24 12.40 -5.77 -0.01
C ASP A 24 13.21 -5.40 1.26
N LYS A 25 14.15 -6.28 1.65
CA LYS A 25 15.03 -6.08 2.81
C LYS A 25 15.90 -4.82 2.71
N SER A 26 16.21 -4.37 1.49
CA SER A 26 16.99 -3.14 1.23
C SER A 26 16.14 -1.87 1.30
N GLY A 27 14.81 -2.02 1.38
CA GLY A 27 13.84 -0.91 1.36
C GLY A 27 13.39 -0.52 -0.05
N MET A 28 13.81 -1.24 -1.09
CA MET A 28 13.41 -0.97 -2.47
C MET A 28 12.00 -1.48 -2.74
N ILE A 29 11.18 -0.67 -3.41
CA ILE A 29 9.81 -1.06 -3.78
C ILE A 29 9.86 -2.08 -4.92
N ILE A 30 9.49 -3.32 -4.62
CA ILE A 30 9.49 -4.43 -5.57
C ILE A 30 8.12 -4.70 -6.16
N ALA A 31 7.03 -4.27 -5.52
CA ALA A 31 5.69 -4.33 -6.09
C ALA A 31 4.76 -3.29 -5.47
N GLY A 32 3.75 -2.90 -6.25
CA GLY A 32 2.61 -2.13 -5.80
C GLY A 32 1.36 -2.60 -6.54
N HIS A 33 0.25 -2.73 -5.83
CA HIS A 33 -1.03 -3.09 -6.43
C HIS A 33 -2.23 -2.57 -5.62
N VAL A 34 -3.39 -2.53 -6.28
CA VAL A 34 -4.70 -2.25 -5.69
C VAL A 34 -5.56 -3.51 -5.60
N ASN A 35 -6.66 -3.43 -4.86
CA ASN A 35 -7.71 -4.44 -4.93
C ASN A 35 -8.48 -4.36 -6.26
N GLY A 36 -9.09 -5.46 -6.67
CA GLY A 36 -9.79 -5.52 -7.94
C GLY A 36 -10.81 -6.66 -8.04
N PRO A 37 -11.75 -6.53 -8.98
CA PRO A 37 -12.68 -7.60 -9.35
C PRO A 37 -11.96 -8.68 -10.15
N LEU A 38 -12.25 -9.94 -9.86
CA LEU A 38 -11.79 -11.07 -10.66
C LEU A 38 -12.90 -11.62 -11.55
N TRP A 39 -14.11 -11.74 -10.99
CA TRP A 39 -15.21 -12.43 -11.66
C TRP A 39 -16.01 -11.50 -12.56
N GLU A 40 -16.29 -10.28 -12.11
CA GLU A 40 -17.09 -9.29 -12.84
C GLU A 40 -16.36 -7.94 -12.99
N PRO A 41 -15.33 -7.85 -13.84
CA PRO A 41 -14.51 -6.64 -13.96
C PRO A 41 -15.26 -5.41 -14.47
N ASN A 42 -16.32 -5.62 -15.26
CA ASN A 42 -17.10 -4.54 -15.89
C ASN A 42 -18.40 -4.21 -15.14
N ALA A 43 -18.61 -4.78 -13.94
CA ALA A 43 -19.80 -4.48 -13.15
C ALA A 43 -19.88 -2.99 -12.78
N LYS A 44 -21.10 -2.44 -12.70
CA LYS A 44 -21.32 -1.03 -12.31
C LYS A 44 -20.78 -0.70 -10.91
N ARG A 45 -20.74 -1.71 -10.02
CA ARG A 45 -20.15 -1.67 -8.68
C ARG A 45 -19.29 -2.93 -8.50
N PRO A 46 -18.05 -2.94 -9.02
CA PRO A 46 -17.23 -4.14 -9.00
C PRO A 46 -16.83 -4.51 -7.56
N ALA A 47 -16.85 -5.80 -7.29
CA ALA A 47 -16.47 -6.38 -6.01
C ALA A 47 -14.94 -6.38 -5.84
N SER A 48 -14.51 -6.43 -4.58
CA SER A 48 -13.09 -6.54 -4.22
C SER A 48 -12.70 -8.01 -4.01
N ASP A 49 -12.91 -8.84 -5.05
CA ASP A 49 -12.66 -10.29 -4.99
C ASP A 49 -11.20 -10.60 -4.62
N LEU A 50 -10.27 -9.85 -5.23
CA LEU A 50 -8.86 -9.92 -4.93
C LEU A 50 -8.43 -8.67 -4.17
N HIS A 51 -7.92 -8.90 -2.97
CA HIS A 51 -7.35 -7.87 -2.12
C HIS A 51 -6.01 -7.37 -2.66
N ALA A 52 -5.64 -6.15 -2.28
CA ALA A 52 -4.42 -5.50 -2.76
C ALA A 52 -3.16 -6.30 -2.38
N GLU A 53 -3.16 -6.94 -1.21
CA GLU A 53 -2.08 -7.76 -0.67
C GLU A 53 -1.79 -8.98 -1.56
N VAL A 54 -2.85 -9.71 -1.92
CA VAL A 54 -2.77 -10.91 -2.77
C VAL A 54 -2.28 -10.51 -4.15
N ASN A 55 -2.82 -9.43 -4.72
CA ASN A 55 -2.39 -8.93 -6.03
C ASN A 55 -0.92 -8.49 -6.02
N ALA A 56 -0.45 -7.84 -4.95
CA ALA A 56 0.95 -7.42 -4.83
C ALA A 56 1.91 -8.62 -4.76
N ILE A 57 1.57 -9.66 -3.98
CA ILE A 57 2.33 -10.92 -3.95
C ILE A 57 2.31 -11.61 -5.31
N GLY A 58 1.15 -11.70 -5.96
CA GLY A 58 1.02 -12.26 -7.31
C GLY A 58 1.87 -11.52 -8.34
N ARG A 59 1.99 -10.19 -8.22
CA ARG A 59 2.88 -9.38 -9.06
C ARG A 59 4.36 -9.71 -8.82
N CYS A 60 4.79 -9.89 -7.57
CA CYS A 60 6.14 -10.34 -7.26
C CYS A 60 6.41 -11.72 -7.87
N ALA A 61 5.50 -12.68 -7.67
CA ALA A 61 5.63 -14.03 -8.21
C ALA A 61 5.76 -14.04 -9.74
N ARG A 62 4.88 -13.30 -10.43
CA ARG A 62 4.94 -13.15 -11.90
C ARG A 62 6.24 -12.54 -12.43
N LEU A 63 6.85 -11.65 -11.65
CA LEU A 63 8.07 -10.94 -12.04
C LEU A 63 9.35 -11.63 -11.53
N GLY A 64 9.24 -12.78 -10.85
CA GLY A 64 10.38 -13.47 -10.26
C GLY A 64 11.07 -12.68 -9.13
N ARG A 65 10.32 -11.84 -8.41
CA ARG A 65 10.85 -11.02 -7.30
C ARG A 65 10.60 -11.72 -5.98
N THR A 66 11.67 -11.97 -5.22
CA THR A 66 11.55 -12.57 -3.89
C THR A 66 10.86 -11.62 -2.91
N THR A 67 9.98 -12.18 -2.08
CA THR A 67 9.32 -11.49 -0.97
C THR A 67 9.85 -11.96 0.40
N GLU A 68 10.87 -12.82 0.42
CA GLU A 68 11.45 -13.30 1.67
C GLU A 68 12.04 -12.14 2.47
N GLY A 69 11.64 -12.04 3.73
CA GLY A 69 12.02 -10.97 4.65
C GLY A 69 11.53 -9.58 4.27
N SER A 70 10.61 -9.45 3.32
CA SER A 70 10.09 -8.17 2.87
C SER A 70 9.18 -7.48 3.91
N SER A 71 8.95 -6.19 3.67
CA SER A 71 8.00 -5.35 4.40
C SER A 71 6.82 -4.99 3.49
N VAL A 72 5.61 -5.12 4.00
CA VAL A 72 4.36 -4.77 3.31
C VAL A 72 3.76 -3.53 3.93
N TYR A 73 3.31 -2.60 3.10
CA TYR A 73 2.59 -1.40 3.50
C TYR A 73 1.20 -1.44 2.87
N VAL A 74 0.16 -1.48 3.69
CA VAL A 74 -1.23 -1.64 3.22
C VAL A 74 -2.15 -0.59 3.85
N THR A 75 -3.08 -0.07 3.05
CA THR A 75 -3.97 1.02 3.49
C THR A 75 -5.00 0.58 4.53
N MET A 76 -5.42 -0.68 4.48
CA MET A 76 -6.35 -1.32 5.41
C MET A 76 -5.65 -2.51 6.07
N PRO A 77 -5.97 -2.85 7.32
CA PRO A 77 -5.45 -4.05 7.96
C PRO A 77 -5.77 -5.29 7.12
N PRO A 78 -4.81 -6.21 6.92
CA PRO A 78 -5.07 -7.41 6.13
C PRO A 78 -6.10 -8.30 6.83
N CYS A 79 -7.00 -8.88 6.04
CA CYS A 79 -7.90 -9.91 6.54
C CYS A 79 -7.10 -11.19 6.88
N LYS A 80 -7.70 -12.14 7.61
CA LYS A 80 -7.04 -13.40 7.99
C LYS A 80 -6.43 -14.14 6.79
N ARG A 81 -7.13 -14.16 5.65
CA ARG A 81 -6.64 -14.77 4.40
C ARG A 81 -5.41 -14.06 3.83
N CYS A 82 -5.45 -12.73 3.75
CA CYS A 82 -4.31 -11.95 3.25
C CYS A 82 -3.11 -12.08 4.18
N PHE A 83 -3.32 -12.06 5.50
CA PHE A 83 -2.24 -12.31 6.46
C PHE A 83 -1.57 -13.67 6.23
N MET A 84 -2.35 -14.76 6.10
CA MET A 84 -1.80 -16.09 5.80
C MET A 84 -0.94 -16.07 4.53
N VAL A 85 -1.41 -15.43 3.46
CA VAL A 85 -0.67 -15.31 2.19
C VAL A 85 0.64 -14.53 2.37
N LEU A 86 0.60 -13.38 3.04
CA LEU A 86 1.79 -12.54 3.27
C LEU A 86 2.86 -13.32 4.06
N VAL A 87 2.44 -14.00 5.13
CA VAL A 87 3.34 -14.80 5.97
C VAL A 87 3.96 -15.97 5.21
N ALA A 88 3.13 -16.71 4.48
CA ALA A 88 3.58 -17.83 3.65
C ALA A 88 4.54 -17.38 2.53
N ALA A 89 4.36 -16.16 2.02
CA ALA A 89 5.25 -15.53 1.04
C ALA A 89 6.56 -14.98 1.65
N GLY A 90 6.81 -15.19 2.94
CA GLY A 90 8.07 -14.79 3.58
C GLY A 90 8.11 -13.36 4.10
N VAL A 91 6.99 -12.62 4.09
CA VAL A 91 6.92 -11.27 4.67
C VAL A 91 7.20 -11.31 6.17
N ARG A 92 7.98 -10.35 6.67
CA ARG A 92 8.33 -10.25 8.11
C ARG A 92 7.85 -8.98 8.78
N ARG A 93 7.39 -8.00 8.00
CA ARG A 93 6.83 -6.76 8.52
C ARG A 93 5.57 -6.37 7.76
N ILE A 94 4.52 -6.02 8.49
CA ILE A 94 3.25 -5.55 7.93
C ILE A 94 2.90 -4.22 8.60
N VAL A 95 2.87 -3.17 7.80
CA VAL A 95 2.58 -1.80 8.24
C VAL A 95 1.23 -1.39 7.68
N THR A 96 0.32 -0.99 8.56
CA THR A 96 -1.06 -0.62 8.20
C THR A 96 -1.37 0.81 8.64
N ARG A 97 -2.31 1.49 7.99
CA ARG A 97 -2.73 2.84 8.41
C ARG A 97 -3.76 2.83 9.53
N LYS A 98 -4.67 1.85 9.55
CA LYS A 98 -5.77 1.77 10.51
C LYS A 98 -5.52 0.65 11.50
N GLU A 99 -6.20 0.73 12.64
CA GLU A 99 -6.20 -0.36 13.61
C GLU A 99 -7.02 -1.55 13.12
N PHE A 100 -6.63 -2.74 13.58
CA PHE A 100 -7.37 -3.98 13.36
C PHE A 100 -8.69 -3.94 14.13
N MET A 101 -9.76 -4.44 13.50
CA MET A 101 -11.05 -4.60 14.18
C MET A 101 -10.91 -5.57 15.35
N ALA A 102 -11.58 -5.29 16.47
CA ALA A 102 -11.40 -6.01 17.73
C ALA A 102 -11.56 -7.54 17.61
N GLN A 103 -12.49 -8.03 16.77
CA GLN A 103 -12.73 -9.46 16.59
C GLN A 103 -11.56 -10.17 15.87
N ASP A 104 -10.89 -9.49 14.94
CA ASP A 104 -9.84 -10.08 14.10
C ASP A 104 -8.45 -9.85 14.69
N SER A 105 -8.32 -8.82 15.52
CA SER A 105 -7.06 -8.34 16.09
C SER A 105 -6.36 -9.38 16.99
N LYS A 106 -7.09 -10.15 17.80
CA LYS A 106 -6.48 -11.09 18.76
C LYS A 106 -5.72 -12.24 18.09
N ASP A 107 -6.35 -12.94 17.16
CA ASP A 107 -5.75 -14.07 16.47
C ASP A 107 -4.53 -13.64 15.63
N LEU A 108 -4.68 -12.52 14.92
CA LEU A 108 -3.63 -11.96 14.08
C LEU A 108 -2.43 -11.51 14.91
N GLN A 109 -2.64 -10.82 16.03
CA GLN A 109 -1.55 -10.42 16.92
C GLN A 109 -0.86 -11.62 17.56
N LEU A 110 -1.61 -12.62 18.02
CA LEU A 110 -1.03 -13.83 18.62
C LEU A 110 -0.19 -14.60 17.59
N ALA A 111 -0.71 -14.77 16.37
CA ALA A 111 0.02 -15.40 15.27
C ALA A 111 1.28 -14.60 14.90
N ALA A 112 1.16 -13.27 14.80
CA ALA A 112 2.29 -12.40 14.51
C ALA A 112 3.40 -12.52 15.55
N ARG A 113 3.07 -12.51 16.85
CA ARG A 113 4.05 -12.73 17.93
C ARG A 113 4.71 -14.10 17.84
N ARG A 114 3.92 -15.17 17.67
CA ARG A 114 4.43 -16.54 17.58
C ARG A 114 5.39 -16.75 16.39
N LEU A 115 5.12 -16.06 15.29
CA LEU A 115 5.88 -16.20 14.03
C LEU A 115 6.92 -15.08 13.84
N ASN A 116 7.14 -14.24 14.85
CA ASN A 116 8.06 -13.09 14.80
C ASN A 116 7.80 -12.14 13.62
N ILE A 117 6.54 -11.83 13.36
CA ILE A 117 6.11 -10.86 12.36
C ILE A 117 5.90 -9.51 13.04
N ASP A 118 6.55 -8.49 12.50
CA ASP A 118 6.45 -7.12 12.95
C ASP A 118 5.18 -6.46 12.41
N LEU A 119 4.14 -6.39 13.25
CA LEU A 119 2.85 -5.81 12.93
C LEU A 119 2.77 -4.37 13.46
N MET A 120 2.80 -3.39 12.57
CA MET A 120 2.77 -1.97 12.95
C MET A 120 1.52 -1.28 12.42
N VAL A 121 0.97 -0.38 13.24
CA VAL A 121 -0.06 0.58 12.84
C VAL A 121 0.55 1.97 12.85
N VAL A 122 0.49 2.67 11.73
CA VAL A 122 0.93 4.06 11.58
C VAL A 122 -0.32 4.91 11.40
N SER A 123 -0.74 5.55 12.48
CA SER A 123 -1.89 6.46 12.47
C SER A 123 -1.57 7.80 11.80
N ASP A 124 -2.61 8.48 11.31
CA ASP A 124 -2.48 9.81 10.70
C ASP A 124 -2.38 10.90 11.76
N THR A 125 -1.16 11.13 12.26
CA THR A 125 -0.87 12.22 13.19
C THR A 125 -0.87 13.59 12.51
N PRO A 126 -1.17 14.69 13.23
CA PRO A 126 -1.07 16.05 12.68
C PRO A 126 0.32 16.37 12.11
N ALA A 127 1.38 15.97 12.81
CA ALA A 127 2.76 16.14 12.36
C ALA A 127 3.07 15.41 11.04
N ARG A 128 2.47 14.23 10.84
CA ARG A 128 2.58 13.47 9.59
C ARG A 128 1.93 14.22 8.42
N ARG A 129 0.73 14.77 8.63
CA ARG A 129 0.04 15.59 7.61
C ARG A 129 0.86 16.81 7.24
N GLU A 130 1.35 17.55 8.24
CA GLU A 130 2.18 18.73 8.02
C GLU A 130 3.47 18.41 7.24
N ARG A 131 4.13 17.28 7.57
CA ARG A 131 5.31 16.82 6.82
C ARG A 131 4.97 16.51 5.35
N LEU A 132 3.83 15.89 5.08
CA LEU A 132 3.38 15.60 3.72
C LEU A 132 3.08 16.89 2.96
N ASP A 133 2.37 17.84 3.58
CA ASP A 133 2.06 19.14 2.99
C ASP A 133 3.33 19.90 2.62
N LYS A 134 4.35 19.90 3.50
CA LYS A 134 5.67 20.47 3.21
C LYS A 134 6.33 19.80 2.00
N LEU A 135 6.30 18.47 1.91
CA LEU A 135 6.87 17.73 0.77
C LEU A 135 6.19 18.06 -0.56
N PHE A 136 4.87 18.24 -0.56
CA PHE A 136 4.13 18.66 -1.76
C PHE A 136 4.46 20.10 -2.17
N GLN A 137 4.54 21.02 -1.19
CA GLN A 137 4.86 22.43 -1.45
C GLN A 137 6.31 22.62 -1.95
N MET A 138 7.27 21.87 -1.41
CA MET A 138 8.67 21.89 -1.88
C MET A 138 8.80 21.52 -3.36
N ARG A 139 8.01 20.56 -3.83
CA ARG A 139 8.03 20.11 -5.23
C ARG A 139 7.36 21.10 -6.18
N LYS A 140 6.34 21.83 -5.70
CA LYS A 140 5.69 22.90 -6.47
C LYS A 140 6.66 24.07 -6.73
N ARG A 141 7.40 24.52 -5.71
CA ARG A 141 8.41 25.57 -5.85
C ARG A 141 9.49 25.23 -6.88
N LYS A 142 9.97 23.97 -6.86
CA LYS A 142 10.97 23.52 -7.83
C LYS A 142 10.44 23.48 -9.27
N HIS A 143 9.17 23.12 -9.47
CA HIS A 143 8.56 23.11 -10.81
C HIS A 143 8.31 24.53 -11.34
N ASP A 144 7.94 25.48 -10.47
CA ASP A 144 7.77 26.89 -10.83
C ASP A 144 9.12 27.58 -11.12
N GLU A 145 10.22 27.13 -10.50
CA GLU A 145 11.59 27.60 -10.75
C GLU A 145 12.24 27.00 -12.02
N ASP A 146 11.86 25.76 -12.40
CA ASP A 146 12.35 25.04 -13.58
C ASP A 146 11.42 25.23 -14.82
N ALA A 147 10.40 26.09 -14.74
CA ALA A 147 9.50 26.36 -15.86
C ALA A 147 10.16 27.33 -16.86
N ASP A 148 10.25 26.93 -18.14
CA ASP A 148 10.68 27.84 -19.20
C ASP A 148 9.77 29.09 -19.23
N PRO A 149 10.32 30.29 -19.48
CA PRO A 149 9.51 31.50 -19.57
C PRO A 149 8.44 31.34 -20.66
N PRO A 150 7.25 31.91 -20.46
CA PRO A 150 6.17 31.80 -21.44
C PRO A 150 6.61 32.34 -22.80
N GLU A 151 6.26 31.65 -23.89
CA GLU A 151 6.62 32.00 -25.29
C GLU A 151 6.27 33.46 -25.69
N SER A 152 5.44 34.15 -24.91
CA SER A 152 5.16 35.59 -25.06
C SER A 152 6.34 36.51 -24.73
N GLU A 153 7.42 36.02 -24.14
CA GLU A 153 8.64 36.78 -23.81
C GLU A 153 9.83 36.44 -24.73
N LEU A 154 9.62 35.59 -25.75
CA LEU A 154 10.64 35.18 -26.74
C LEU A 154 10.50 35.88 -28.10
N LEU A 155 9.78 37.01 -28.17
CA LEU A 155 9.67 37.88 -29.35
C LEU A 155 10.06 39.33 -29.03
#